data_AF-A0A3S2UMJ2-F1
#
_entry.id   AF-A0A3S2UMJ2-F1
#
_cell.length_a   1.000
_cell.length_b   1.000
_cell.length_c   1.000
_cell.angle_alpha   90.00
_cell.angle_beta   90.00
_cell.angle_gamma   90.00
#
_symmetry.space_group_name_H-M   'P 1'
#
loop_
_entity.id
_entity.type
_entity.pdbx_description
1 polymer ?
#
loop_
_entity_poly.entity_id
_entity_poly.type
_entity_poly.pdbx_seq_one_letter_code
_entity_poly.pdbx_strand_id
1 'polypeptide(L)'
;MKQIAVKRHLVKLSLFGLCLALTSVTSVQANNALPDIGGNAFSTLTPDKEKQLGDVMMRQTKGQLPMVYDPLLDEYLNSMGNQMVAKAQDVKFPFRFYWVNDKNINAFATLGGNIVSHTGTLAVSDSESEFASVIAHEISHVTQRHIARSVEARSQNGPLTLAGILGSILLATVNPEAGMAGIMAAQGLAQQSAINFTRSNEQEADRIGIQLLADAGYNPYAVPEFFNKLAEKSRFANTQLAFLYTHPLSQSRVADSRLRAEQFPKRFVADSQDYVLSKARVMARYHYKTEDAQNHFLRKLAEPGGNTKANQYGLAIAYFDDKQVDKAEQIITKLLQQEPDNLYYIDVYTDILLSQGKTEKAMTMLEQQYLLKPNNQVVTLNYANAAIQGKAYRLAIHLLRNLLYYKNDIFPAYEMLADTYKAMEDFARYYEARAELYYQMAIYPKAIDDLNEALNHLEPNNSLENRRIEAKKKQWQTELNRLKRL
;
A
#
# COMPACT_ATOMS: atom_id res chain seq x y z
N MET A 1 -64.25 -81.26 -21.87
CA MET A 1 -64.19 -82.58 -21.18
C MET A 1 -62.86 -82.66 -20.41
N LYS A 2 -62.93 -83.05 -19.12
CA LYS A 2 -61.84 -83.34 -18.14
C LYS A 2 -61.00 -82.12 -17.71
N GLN A 3 -61.30 -81.43 -16.59
CA GLN A 3 -60.98 -81.77 -15.19
C GLN A 3 -59.56 -82.33 -14.96
N ILE A 4 -58.76 -81.66 -14.13
CA ILE A 4 -58.37 -82.07 -12.75
C ILE A 4 -57.20 -81.16 -12.29
N ALA A 5 -57.37 -80.58 -11.10
CA ALA A 5 -56.30 -79.98 -10.30
C ALA A 5 -55.73 -81.01 -9.33
N VAL A 6 -54.42 -81.05 -9.06
CA VAL A 6 -53.84 -81.58 -7.80
C VAL A 6 -52.55 -80.84 -7.41
N LYS A 7 -52.45 -80.61 -6.10
CA LYS A 7 -51.42 -79.95 -5.27
C LYS A 7 -50.11 -80.75 -5.08
N ARG A 8 -49.19 -80.12 -4.31
CA ARG A 8 -48.15 -80.65 -3.37
C ARG A 8 -46.72 -80.66 -3.93
N HIS A 9 -45.60 -80.41 -3.24
CA HIS A 9 -45.17 -80.24 -1.83
C HIS A 9 -43.84 -79.41 -1.85
N LEU A 10 -43.62 -78.43 -0.96
CA LEU A 10 -42.72 -78.44 0.22
C LEU A 10 -41.27 -79.01 0.05
N VAL A 11 -40.29 -78.10 0.30
CA VAL A 11 -39.06 -78.24 1.13
C VAL A 11 -37.68 -78.47 0.46
N LYS A 12 -36.84 -77.40 0.62
CA LYS A 12 -35.38 -77.29 0.88
C LYS A 12 -34.37 -78.06 0.00
N LEU A 13 -33.40 -77.34 -0.57
CA LEU A 13 -32.02 -77.28 -0.05
C LEU A 13 -31.15 -76.21 -0.76
N SER A 14 -30.19 -75.71 0.00
CA SER A 14 -29.20 -74.66 -0.25
C SER A 14 -28.35 -74.80 -1.51
N LEU A 15 -27.91 -73.66 -2.08
CA LEU A 15 -26.49 -73.46 -2.40
C LEU A 15 -26.11 -71.96 -2.49
N PHE A 16 -24.99 -71.68 -1.82
CA PHE A 16 -24.17 -70.47 -1.74
C PHE A 16 -24.13 -69.57 -2.98
N GLY A 17 -24.30 -68.25 -2.77
CA GLY A 17 -24.01 -67.20 -3.74
C GLY A 17 -23.64 -65.91 -3.01
N LEU A 18 -22.34 -65.71 -2.80
CA LEU A 18 -21.70 -64.57 -2.16
C LEU A 18 -21.91 -63.29 -3.00
N CYS A 19 -22.59 -62.28 -2.46
CA CYS A 19 -22.55 -60.91 -2.98
C CYS A 19 -22.54 -59.91 -1.82
N LEU A 20 -21.35 -59.42 -1.49
CA LEU A 20 -21.10 -58.21 -0.70
C LEU A 20 -21.76 -57.03 -1.43
N ALA A 21 -22.83 -56.46 -0.87
CA ALA A 21 -23.30 -55.13 -1.24
C ALA A 21 -22.70 -54.13 -0.25
N LEU A 22 -21.76 -53.34 -0.75
CA LEU A 22 -21.07 -52.26 -0.05
C LEU A 22 -22.08 -51.24 0.49
N THR A 23 -21.96 -50.95 1.79
CA THR A 23 -22.54 -49.76 2.43
C THR A 23 -21.90 -48.51 1.83
N SER A 24 -22.66 -47.73 1.08
CA SER A 24 -22.29 -46.39 0.65
C SER A 24 -22.33 -45.44 1.86
N VAL A 25 -21.17 -45.19 2.45
CA VAL A 25 -20.94 -44.06 3.36
C VAL A 25 -21.09 -42.79 2.53
N THR A 26 -22.18 -42.05 2.73
CA THR A 26 -22.34 -40.71 2.16
C THR A 26 -21.33 -39.79 2.82
N SER A 27 -20.27 -39.44 2.10
CA SER A 27 -19.39 -38.34 2.47
C SER A 27 -20.21 -37.05 2.52
N VAL A 28 -20.29 -36.44 3.70
CA VAL A 28 -20.68 -35.03 3.83
C VAL A 28 -19.59 -34.22 3.15
N GLN A 29 -19.77 -33.91 1.87
CA GLN A 29 -18.96 -32.92 1.18
C GLN A 29 -19.27 -31.57 1.86
N ALA A 30 -18.32 -31.05 2.63
CA ALA A 30 -18.34 -29.65 3.02
C ALA A 30 -18.26 -28.82 1.72
N ASN A 31 -19.40 -28.26 1.31
CA ASN A 31 -19.46 -27.30 0.22
C ASN A 31 -18.72 -26.04 0.64
N ASN A 32 -17.41 -25.97 0.34
CA ASN A 32 -16.73 -24.69 0.17
C ASN A 32 -17.23 -24.08 -1.15
N ALA A 33 -18.45 -23.52 -1.10
CA ALA A 33 -18.94 -22.69 -2.18
C ALA A 33 -18.03 -21.46 -2.27
N LEU A 34 -17.19 -21.43 -3.31
CA LEU A 34 -16.48 -20.21 -3.70
C LEU A 34 -17.53 -19.10 -3.91
N PRO A 35 -17.26 -17.85 -3.46
CA PRO A 35 -18.23 -16.78 -3.61
C PRO A 35 -18.63 -16.61 -5.08
N ASP A 36 -19.93 -16.79 -5.35
CA ASP A 36 -20.52 -16.47 -6.63
C ASP A 36 -20.41 -14.96 -6.87
N ILE A 37 -19.72 -14.59 -7.95
CA ILE A 37 -19.50 -13.21 -8.36
C ILE A 37 -20.09 -12.95 -9.75
N GLY A 38 -20.96 -13.83 -10.24
CA GLY A 38 -21.55 -13.75 -11.57
C GLY A 38 -23.02 -14.16 -11.59
N GLY A 39 -23.90 -13.26 -11.17
CA GLY A 39 -25.34 -13.40 -11.38
C GLY A 39 -26.16 -12.36 -10.62
N ASN A 40 -26.60 -11.30 -11.31
CA ASN A 40 -27.75 -10.42 -11.02
C ASN A 40 -28.14 -10.07 -9.55
N ALA A 41 -27.22 -10.10 -8.58
CA ALA A 41 -27.40 -9.56 -7.24
C ALA A 41 -26.85 -8.12 -7.18
N PHE A 42 -27.46 -7.22 -7.95
CA PHE A 42 -27.18 -5.79 -7.90
C PHE A 42 -27.87 -5.19 -6.68
N SER A 43 -27.12 -4.92 -5.60
CA SER A 43 -27.40 -3.73 -4.78
C SER A 43 -26.28 -3.33 -3.83
N THR A 44 -25.41 -4.24 -3.37
CA THR A 44 -24.35 -3.85 -2.42
C THR A 44 -23.00 -4.51 -2.69
N LEU A 45 -21.95 -3.71 -2.84
CA LEU A 45 -20.57 -4.16 -2.73
C LEU A 45 -20.37 -4.67 -1.30
N THR A 46 -20.14 -5.97 -1.11
CA THR A 46 -19.82 -6.49 0.23
C THR A 46 -18.42 -6.05 0.65
N PRO A 47 -18.14 -5.96 1.96
CA PRO A 47 -16.79 -5.66 2.43
C PRO A 47 -15.71 -6.54 1.80
N ASP A 48 -15.88 -7.87 1.80
CA ASP A 48 -14.89 -8.77 1.20
C ASP A 48 -14.65 -8.50 -0.30
N LYS A 49 -15.72 -8.13 -1.02
CA LYS A 49 -15.62 -7.78 -2.45
C LYS A 49 -14.90 -6.44 -2.64
N GLU A 50 -15.16 -5.43 -1.80
CA GLU A 50 -14.41 -4.18 -1.81
C GLU A 50 -12.93 -4.40 -1.54
N LYS A 51 -12.60 -5.23 -0.55
CA LYS A 51 -11.21 -5.57 -0.27
C LYS A 51 -10.54 -6.20 -1.49
N GLN A 52 -11.17 -7.20 -2.11
CA GLN A 52 -10.62 -7.86 -3.30
C GLN A 52 -10.44 -6.90 -4.48
N LEU A 53 -11.42 -6.01 -4.72
CA LEU A 53 -11.33 -5.01 -5.79
C LEU A 53 -10.27 -3.96 -5.46
N GLY A 54 -10.17 -3.53 -4.21
CA GLY A 54 -9.13 -2.65 -3.69
C GLY A 54 -7.73 -3.22 -3.86
N ASP A 55 -7.53 -4.50 -3.55
CA ASP A 55 -6.25 -5.20 -3.75
C ASP A 55 -5.85 -5.19 -5.24
N VAL A 56 -6.81 -5.27 -6.17
CA VAL A 56 -6.55 -5.18 -7.62
C VAL A 56 -6.25 -3.75 -8.03
N MET A 57 -7.07 -2.78 -7.61
CA MET A 57 -6.88 -1.35 -7.90
C MET A 57 -5.51 -0.89 -7.41
N MET A 58 -5.12 -1.26 -6.20
CA MET A 58 -3.82 -0.87 -5.64
C MET A 58 -2.65 -1.49 -6.42
N ARG A 59 -2.77 -2.74 -6.91
CA ARG A 59 -1.74 -3.32 -7.80
C ARG A 59 -1.65 -2.56 -9.13
N GLN A 60 -2.78 -2.14 -9.69
CA GLN A 60 -2.79 -1.29 -10.89
C GLN A 60 -2.17 0.09 -10.60
N THR A 61 -2.49 0.71 -9.47
CA THR A 61 -1.85 1.95 -9.01
C THR A 61 -0.33 1.78 -8.91
N LYS A 62 0.15 0.70 -8.29
CA LYS A 62 1.59 0.38 -8.20
C LYS A 62 2.27 0.27 -9.56
N GLY A 63 1.58 -0.25 -10.57
CA GLY A 63 2.09 -0.37 -11.93
C GLY A 63 2.03 0.92 -12.77
N GLN A 64 1.29 1.94 -12.32
CA GLN A 64 1.05 3.18 -13.06
C GLN A 64 1.72 4.41 -12.46
N LEU A 65 1.92 4.42 -11.14
CA LEU A 65 2.49 5.56 -10.41
C LEU A 65 3.92 5.31 -9.96
N PRO A 66 4.73 6.38 -9.83
CA PRO A 66 6.06 6.29 -9.26
C PRO A 66 5.97 6.09 -7.74
N MET A 67 5.67 4.86 -7.31
CA MET A 67 5.58 4.50 -5.89
C MET A 67 6.90 4.74 -5.17
N VAL A 68 6.82 5.17 -3.90
CA VAL A 68 7.98 5.25 -3.02
C VAL A 68 7.97 4.03 -2.10
N TYR A 69 9.08 3.29 -2.08
CA TYR A 69 9.28 2.12 -1.23
C TYR A 69 10.39 2.36 -0.19
N ASP A 70 10.32 3.51 0.46
CA ASP A 70 11.25 3.91 1.49
C ASP A 70 10.78 3.38 2.85
N PRO A 71 11.51 2.49 3.52
CA PRO A 71 11.01 1.84 4.71
C PRO A 71 10.80 2.78 5.90
N LEU A 72 11.54 3.90 5.98
CA LEU A 72 11.36 4.90 7.04
C LEU A 72 10.07 5.69 6.81
N LEU A 73 9.81 6.12 5.57
CA LEU A 73 8.58 6.81 5.23
C LEU A 73 7.35 5.89 5.35
N ASP A 74 7.50 4.62 4.96
CA ASP A 74 6.46 3.60 5.14
C ASP A 74 6.12 3.42 6.62
N GLU A 75 7.13 3.26 7.49
CA GLU A 75 6.93 3.08 8.93
C GLU A 75 6.24 4.31 9.55
N TYR A 76 6.70 5.52 9.22
CA TYR A 76 6.08 6.76 9.69
C TYR A 76 4.61 6.88 9.29
N LEU A 77 4.30 6.73 7.99
CA LEU A 77 2.92 6.90 7.50
C LEU A 77 2.00 5.80 8.03
N ASN A 78 2.46 4.54 8.08
CA ASN A 78 1.65 3.45 8.60
C ASN A 78 1.48 3.57 10.12
N SER A 79 2.46 4.06 10.88
CA SER A 79 2.32 4.33 12.32
C SER A 79 1.24 5.37 12.58
N MET A 80 1.36 6.54 11.95
CA MET A 80 0.36 7.62 12.03
C MET A 80 -1.03 7.15 11.61
N GLY A 81 -1.11 6.50 10.44
CA GLY A 81 -2.37 5.98 9.89
C GLY A 81 -3.03 4.97 10.81
N ASN A 82 -2.28 4.00 11.33
CA ASN A 82 -2.82 2.99 12.26
C ASN A 82 -3.24 3.57 13.60
N GLN A 83 -2.54 4.59 14.12
CA GLN A 83 -2.96 5.32 15.32
C GLN A 83 -4.34 5.97 15.12
N MET A 84 -4.57 6.59 13.96
CA MET A 84 -5.89 7.14 13.62
C MET A 84 -6.93 6.04 13.42
N VAL A 85 -6.62 4.99 12.66
CA VAL A 85 -7.57 3.88 12.41
C VAL A 85 -8.00 3.20 13.72
N ALA A 86 -7.12 3.11 14.72
CA ALA A 86 -7.47 2.59 16.05
C ALA A 86 -8.50 3.45 16.81
N LYS A 87 -8.73 4.70 16.38
CA LYS A 87 -9.75 5.62 16.90
C LYS A 87 -10.95 5.80 15.98
N ALA A 88 -10.84 5.33 14.73
CA ALA A 88 -11.89 5.46 13.74
C ALA A 88 -13.09 4.56 14.07
N GLN A 89 -14.28 5.05 13.77
CA GLN A 89 -15.51 4.29 13.85
C GLN A 89 -15.74 3.51 12.55
N ASP A 90 -16.53 2.43 12.63
CA ASP A 90 -16.97 1.66 11.45
C ASP A 90 -15.88 1.13 10.52
N VAL A 91 -14.69 0.83 11.06
CA VAL A 91 -13.61 0.17 10.31
C VAL A 91 -14.04 -1.23 9.87
N LYS A 92 -14.16 -1.46 8.55
CA LYS A 92 -14.54 -2.75 7.95
C LYS A 92 -13.38 -3.51 7.29
N PHE A 93 -12.21 -2.88 7.13
CA PHE A 93 -11.05 -3.40 6.40
C PHE A 93 -9.76 -3.13 7.15
N PRO A 94 -8.71 -3.93 6.91
CA PRO A 94 -7.35 -3.50 7.24
C PRO A 94 -6.99 -2.27 6.41
N PHE A 95 -6.37 -1.28 7.04
CA PHE A 95 -5.84 -0.11 6.34
C PHE A 95 -4.40 -0.35 5.92
N ARG A 96 -4.04 0.17 4.75
CA ARG A 96 -2.67 0.19 4.24
C ARG A 96 -2.39 1.54 3.62
N PHE A 97 -1.20 2.06 3.92
CA PHE A 97 -0.82 3.40 3.52
C PHE A 97 0.40 3.34 2.60
N TYR A 98 0.36 4.11 1.53
CA TYR A 98 1.36 4.09 0.47
C TYR A 98 1.80 5.50 0.10
N TRP A 99 3.01 5.59 -0.45
CA TRP A 99 3.58 6.83 -0.94
C TRP A 99 3.71 6.84 -2.45
N VAL A 100 3.46 8.00 -3.05
CA VAL A 100 3.76 8.29 -4.46
C VAL A 100 4.75 9.45 -4.53
N ASN A 101 5.78 9.29 -5.36
CA ASN A 101 6.77 10.32 -5.60
C ASN A 101 6.21 11.38 -6.56
N ASP A 102 5.46 12.32 -6.00
CA ASP A 102 4.95 13.48 -6.70
C ASP A 102 5.00 14.69 -5.78
N LYS A 103 5.52 15.80 -6.30
CA LYS A 103 5.70 17.06 -5.58
C LYS A 103 4.39 17.84 -5.46
N ASN A 104 3.37 17.49 -6.23
CA ASN A 104 2.05 18.06 -6.13
C ASN A 104 1.36 17.62 -4.83
N ILE A 105 0.53 18.51 -4.30
CA ILE A 105 -0.29 18.22 -3.12
C ILE A 105 -1.42 17.30 -3.57
N ASN A 106 -1.43 16.08 -3.05
CA ASN A 106 -2.52 15.12 -3.24
C ASN A 106 -2.46 13.97 -2.21
N ALA A 107 -3.63 13.42 -1.94
CA ALA A 107 -3.80 12.12 -1.30
C ALA A 107 -5.12 11.54 -1.80
N PHE A 108 -5.24 10.22 -1.81
CA PHE A 108 -6.48 9.56 -2.23
C PHE A 108 -6.60 8.18 -1.60
N ALA A 109 -7.84 7.77 -1.35
CA ALA A 109 -8.19 6.40 -1.04
C ALA A 109 -8.61 5.61 -2.29
N THR A 110 -8.37 4.29 -2.27
CA THR A 110 -9.07 3.33 -3.14
C THR A 110 -9.96 2.42 -2.29
N LEU A 111 -10.68 1.49 -2.93
CA LEU A 111 -11.47 0.48 -2.20
C LEU A 111 -10.60 -0.33 -1.24
N GLY A 112 -11.23 -0.88 -0.19
CA GLY A 112 -10.58 -1.86 0.69
C GLY A 112 -9.50 -1.31 1.62
N GLY A 113 -9.56 -0.02 1.98
CA GLY A 113 -8.68 0.55 3.01
C GLY A 113 -7.28 0.96 2.55
N ASN A 114 -7.05 1.07 1.25
CA ASN A 114 -5.77 1.53 0.73
C ASN A 114 -5.78 3.05 0.58
N ILE A 115 -4.86 3.74 1.25
CA ILE A 115 -4.69 5.20 1.18
C ILE A 115 -3.31 5.50 0.60
N VAL A 116 -3.25 6.45 -0.32
CA VAL A 116 -2.04 6.87 -1.00
C VAL A 116 -1.82 8.35 -0.74
N SER A 117 -0.63 8.72 -0.29
CA SER A 117 -0.22 10.12 -0.15
C SER A 117 0.90 10.46 -1.13
N HIS A 118 0.83 11.64 -1.73
CA HIS A 118 1.96 12.20 -2.45
C HIS A 118 3.03 12.70 -1.46
N THR A 119 4.31 12.60 -1.83
CA THR A 119 5.41 13.18 -1.04
C THR A 119 5.29 14.70 -0.90
N GLY A 120 4.73 15.37 -1.91
CA GLY A 120 4.43 16.81 -1.91
C GLY A 120 3.49 17.24 -0.78
N THR A 121 2.56 16.38 -0.36
CA THR A 121 1.62 16.66 0.74
C THR A 121 2.35 16.74 2.09
N LEU A 122 3.31 15.85 2.34
CA LEU A 122 4.16 15.95 3.53
C LEU A 122 5.08 17.17 3.45
N ALA A 123 5.70 17.39 2.28
CA ALA A 123 6.62 18.50 2.06
C ALA A 123 5.98 19.88 2.35
N VAL A 124 4.69 20.02 2.04
CA VAL A 124 3.97 21.29 2.18
C VAL A 124 3.34 21.53 3.55
N SER A 125 3.07 20.47 4.30
CA SER A 125 2.50 20.57 5.65
C SER A 125 3.43 21.36 6.57
N ASP A 126 2.93 22.27 7.39
CA ASP A 126 3.76 23.03 8.35
C ASP A 126 3.85 22.34 9.72
N SER A 127 2.91 21.46 10.03
CA SER A 127 2.91 20.61 11.23
C SER A 127 2.51 19.18 10.90
N GLU A 128 2.81 18.27 11.81
CA GLU A 128 2.37 16.88 11.74
C GLU A 128 0.84 16.78 11.74
N SER A 129 0.17 17.66 12.49
CA SER A 129 -1.29 17.70 12.55
C SER A 129 -1.92 18.11 11.21
N GLU A 130 -1.27 18.99 10.43
CA GLU A 130 -1.75 19.32 9.08
C GLU A 130 -1.64 18.11 8.15
N PHE A 131 -0.52 17.39 8.18
CA PHE A 131 -0.39 16.17 7.38
C PHE A 131 -1.38 15.08 7.83
N ALA A 132 -1.50 14.87 9.14
CA ALA A 132 -2.47 13.95 9.72
C ALA A 132 -3.92 14.32 9.36
N SER A 133 -4.25 15.62 9.21
CA SER A 133 -5.59 16.03 8.78
C SER A 133 -5.97 15.49 7.41
N VAL A 134 -5.03 15.47 6.47
CA VAL A 134 -5.25 14.92 5.13
C VAL A 134 -5.46 13.41 5.21
N ILE A 135 -4.66 12.70 6.02
CA ILE A 135 -4.82 11.26 6.19
C ILE A 135 -6.13 10.91 6.93
N ALA A 136 -6.53 11.69 7.93
CA ALA A 136 -7.81 11.53 8.64
C ALA A 136 -9.01 11.73 7.69
N HIS A 137 -8.91 12.69 6.76
CA HIS A 137 -9.88 12.91 5.70
C HIS A 137 -10.02 11.68 4.79
N GLU A 138 -8.90 11.12 4.33
CA GLU A 138 -8.91 9.89 3.50
C GLU A 138 -9.42 8.67 4.27
N ILE A 139 -9.08 8.51 5.55
CA ILE A 139 -9.65 7.46 6.41
C ILE A 139 -11.17 7.62 6.52
N SER A 140 -11.66 8.87 6.59
CA SER A 140 -13.09 9.17 6.62
C SER A 140 -13.77 8.79 5.29
N HIS A 141 -13.12 9.00 4.15
CA HIS A 141 -13.65 8.52 2.87
C HIS A 141 -13.82 7.00 2.81
N VAL A 142 -12.85 6.25 3.38
CA VAL A 142 -12.90 4.79 3.43
C VAL A 142 -13.97 4.29 4.40
N THR A 143 -13.99 4.78 5.64
CA THR A 143 -14.92 4.34 6.68
C THR A 143 -16.37 4.63 6.29
N GLN A 144 -16.62 5.78 5.64
CA GLN A 144 -17.94 6.14 5.10
C GLN A 144 -18.24 5.49 3.75
N ARG A 145 -17.35 4.61 3.26
CA ARG A 145 -17.50 3.81 2.03
C ARG A 145 -17.91 4.68 0.83
N HIS A 146 -17.37 5.91 0.73
CA HIS A 146 -17.79 6.89 -0.29
C HIS A 146 -17.62 6.36 -1.71
N ILE A 147 -16.54 5.63 -1.99
CA ILE A 147 -16.28 5.03 -3.30
C ILE A 147 -17.29 3.91 -3.58
N ALA A 148 -17.53 3.01 -2.63
CA ALA A 148 -18.49 1.91 -2.81
C ALA A 148 -19.93 2.43 -3.01
N ARG A 149 -20.37 3.40 -2.19
CA ARG A 149 -21.67 4.07 -2.37
C ARG A 149 -21.79 4.71 -3.76
N SER A 150 -20.71 5.29 -4.27
CA SER A 150 -20.67 5.87 -5.62
C SER A 150 -20.77 4.80 -6.72
N VAL A 151 -20.06 3.68 -6.58
CA VAL A 151 -20.15 2.55 -7.51
C VAL A 151 -21.55 1.95 -7.51
N GLU A 152 -22.14 1.72 -6.33
CA GLU A 152 -23.50 1.22 -6.17
C GLU A 152 -24.51 2.15 -6.84
N ALA A 153 -24.45 3.45 -6.56
CA ALA A 153 -25.34 4.44 -7.17
C ALA A 153 -25.23 4.46 -8.71
N ARG A 154 -24.03 4.28 -9.28
CA ARG A 154 -23.83 4.26 -10.75
C ARG A 154 -24.28 2.96 -11.39
N SER A 155 -24.08 1.85 -10.70
CA SER A 155 -24.50 0.53 -11.18
C SER A 155 -26.01 0.45 -11.43
N GLN A 156 -26.80 1.29 -10.74
CA GLN A 156 -28.25 1.40 -10.91
C GLN A 156 -28.68 2.34 -12.06
N ASN A 157 -27.77 3.14 -12.63
CA ASN A 157 -28.09 4.29 -13.49
C ASN A 157 -27.65 4.15 -14.96
N GLY A 158 -27.20 2.97 -15.42
CA GLY A 158 -26.88 2.79 -16.84
C GLY A 158 -26.18 1.46 -17.18
N PRO A 159 -25.90 1.21 -18.47
CA PRO A 159 -25.33 -0.05 -18.97
C PRO A 159 -23.82 -0.20 -18.73
N LEU A 160 -23.20 0.63 -17.87
CA LEU A 160 -21.76 0.58 -17.64
C LEU A 160 -21.38 -0.70 -16.87
N THR A 161 -20.37 -1.41 -17.36
CA THR A 161 -19.83 -2.57 -16.63
C THR A 161 -19.13 -2.13 -15.36
N LEU A 162 -19.08 -3.02 -14.36
CA LEU A 162 -18.38 -2.75 -13.10
C LEU A 162 -16.90 -2.44 -13.35
N ALA A 163 -16.23 -3.14 -14.27
CA ALA A 163 -14.86 -2.80 -14.66
C ALA A 163 -14.73 -1.41 -15.27
N GLY A 164 -15.69 -0.97 -16.10
CA GLY A 164 -15.68 0.39 -16.67
C GLY A 164 -15.78 1.47 -15.59
N ILE A 165 -16.65 1.26 -14.60
CA ILE A 165 -16.79 2.17 -13.45
C ILE A 165 -15.49 2.21 -12.64
N LEU A 166 -14.96 1.06 -12.22
CA LEU A 166 -13.75 1.00 -11.40
C LEU A 166 -12.52 1.55 -12.14
N GLY A 167 -12.40 1.27 -13.44
CA GLY A 167 -11.34 1.81 -14.29
C GLY A 167 -11.38 3.33 -14.36
N SER A 168 -12.57 3.92 -14.53
CA SER A 168 -12.73 5.39 -14.52
C SER A 168 -12.35 6.03 -13.18
N ILE A 169 -12.77 5.44 -12.06
CA ILE A 169 -12.43 5.91 -10.71
C ILE A 169 -10.92 5.86 -10.52
N LEU A 170 -10.29 4.72 -10.84
CA LEU A 170 -8.85 4.56 -10.73
C LEU A 170 -8.11 5.62 -11.54
N LEU A 171 -8.49 5.81 -12.82
CA LEU A 171 -7.85 6.78 -13.69
C LEU A 171 -7.92 8.21 -13.13
N ALA A 172 -9.04 8.60 -12.55
CA ALA A 172 -9.13 9.93 -11.94
C ALA A 172 -8.48 10.07 -10.57
N THR A 173 -8.33 8.99 -9.81
CA THR A 173 -7.51 9.04 -8.60
C THR A 173 -6.02 9.16 -8.92
N VAL A 174 -5.57 8.44 -9.96
CA VAL A 174 -4.17 8.33 -10.39
C VAL A 174 -3.73 9.55 -11.22
N ASN A 175 -4.59 10.03 -12.11
CA ASN A 175 -4.36 11.19 -12.96
C ASN A 175 -5.66 12.01 -13.04
N PRO A 176 -5.93 12.86 -12.04
CA PRO A 176 -7.18 13.63 -11.96
C PRO A 176 -7.45 14.47 -13.20
N GLU A 177 -6.42 15.08 -13.78
CA GLU A 177 -6.51 15.90 -14.98
C GLU A 177 -6.96 15.08 -16.20
N ALA A 178 -6.32 13.94 -16.45
CA ALA A 178 -6.68 13.04 -17.55
C ALA A 178 -8.02 12.34 -17.30
N GLY A 179 -8.33 12.00 -16.05
CA GLY A 179 -9.62 11.44 -15.65
C GLY A 179 -10.76 12.40 -15.96
N MET A 180 -10.63 13.67 -15.58
CA MET A 180 -11.60 14.72 -15.90
C MET A 180 -11.73 14.96 -17.40
N ALA A 181 -10.62 15.00 -18.15
CA ALA A 181 -10.65 15.12 -19.61
C ALA A 181 -11.34 13.92 -20.29
N GLY A 182 -11.10 12.71 -19.79
CA GLY A 182 -11.73 11.48 -20.29
C GLY A 182 -13.25 11.46 -20.07
N ILE A 183 -13.74 11.90 -18.90
CA ILE A 183 -15.19 12.05 -18.67
C ILE A 183 -15.78 13.09 -19.63
N MET A 184 -15.15 14.26 -19.73
CA MET A 184 -15.65 15.36 -20.57
C MET A 184 -15.73 14.94 -22.04
N ALA A 185 -14.72 14.22 -22.53
CA ALA A 185 -14.68 13.68 -23.89
C ALA A 185 -15.71 12.58 -24.13
N ALA A 186 -16.04 11.78 -23.11
CA ALA A 186 -16.94 10.64 -23.27
C ALA A 186 -18.43 11.05 -23.37
N GLN A 187 -18.92 12.05 -22.62
CA GLN A 187 -20.38 12.26 -22.48
C GLN A 187 -20.89 13.71 -22.31
N GLY A 188 -20.06 14.75 -22.45
CA GLY A 188 -20.52 16.14 -22.27
C GLY A 188 -20.94 16.47 -20.82
N LEU A 189 -21.34 17.72 -20.57
CA LEU A 189 -21.51 18.36 -19.24
C LEU A 189 -22.48 17.66 -18.25
N ALA A 190 -23.18 16.60 -18.64
CA ALA A 190 -24.26 15.98 -17.87
C ALA A 190 -23.79 15.04 -16.72
N GLN A 191 -22.48 14.78 -16.58
CA GLN A 191 -21.96 13.79 -15.61
C GLN A 191 -20.78 14.29 -14.76
N GLN A 192 -20.91 15.49 -14.20
CA GLN A 192 -19.98 15.97 -13.16
C GLN A 192 -19.95 15.05 -11.91
N SER A 193 -20.93 14.15 -11.76
CA SER A 193 -21.07 13.14 -10.69
C SER A 193 -20.20 11.88 -10.90
N ALA A 194 -19.51 11.76 -12.03
CA ALA A 194 -18.83 10.52 -12.42
C ALA A 194 -17.47 10.29 -11.77
N ILE A 195 -16.85 11.26 -11.10
CA ILE A 195 -15.50 11.08 -10.51
C ILE A 195 -15.29 11.86 -9.21
N ASN A 196 -15.96 12.99 -9.02
CA ASN A 196 -15.76 13.82 -7.84
C ASN A 196 -16.57 13.30 -6.65
N PHE A 197 -15.98 13.35 -5.45
CA PHE A 197 -16.78 13.24 -4.24
C PHE A 197 -17.84 14.34 -4.28
N THR A 198 -19.08 13.97 -3.97
CA THR A 198 -20.16 14.96 -3.89
C THR A 198 -19.82 15.96 -2.78
N ARG A 199 -20.35 17.17 -2.86
CA ARG A 199 -20.16 18.16 -1.79
C ARG A 199 -20.60 17.63 -0.42
N SER A 200 -21.60 16.74 -0.39
CA SER A 200 -22.03 16.06 0.83
C SER A 200 -21.00 15.07 1.35
N ASN A 201 -20.35 14.28 0.48
CA ASN A 201 -19.30 13.35 0.87
C ASN A 201 -18.09 14.09 1.47
N GLU A 202 -17.70 15.21 0.85
CA GLU A 202 -16.61 16.05 1.37
C GLU A 202 -16.95 16.65 2.74
N GLN A 203 -18.17 17.17 2.91
CA GLN A 203 -18.60 17.66 4.22
C GLN A 203 -18.69 16.55 5.26
N GLU A 204 -19.12 15.35 4.88
CA GLU A 204 -19.16 14.19 5.78
C GLU A 204 -17.74 13.78 6.19
N ALA A 205 -16.80 13.72 5.25
CA ALA A 205 -15.41 13.40 5.49
C ALA A 205 -14.70 14.45 6.35
N ASP A 206 -14.91 15.75 6.11
CA ASP A 206 -14.35 16.83 6.93
C ASP A 206 -14.79 16.71 8.40
N ARG A 207 -16.07 16.37 8.62
CA ARG A 207 -16.68 16.28 9.94
C ARG A 207 -16.12 15.14 10.76
N ILE A 208 -16.10 13.96 10.15
CA ILE A 208 -15.60 12.74 10.78
C ILE A 208 -14.08 12.85 10.92
N GLY A 209 -13.40 13.41 9.92
CA GLY A 209 -11.96 13.61 9.90
C GLY A 209 -11.48 14.53 11.01
N ILE A 210 -12.15 15.66 11.26
CA ILE A 210 -11.80 16.57 12.38
C ILE A 210 -11.95 15.86 13.74
N GLN A 211 -13.04 15.11 13.93
CA GLN A 211 -13.26 14.37 15.17
C GLN A 211 -12.20 13.27 15.34
N LEU A 212 -11.93 12.51 14.28
CA LEU A 212 -10.91 11.46 14.25
C LEU A 212 -9.51 12.02 14.57
N LEU A 213 -9.17 13.17 13.98
CA LEU A 213 -7.91 13.87 14.20
C LEU A 213 -7.75 14.24 15.68
N ALA A 214 -8.82 14.77 16.28
CA ALA A 214 -8.86 15.09 17.71
C ALA A 214 -8.68 13.85 18.59
N ASP A 215 -9.43 12.78 18.29
CA ASP A 215 -9.42 11.53 19.07
C ASP A 215 -8.07 10.79 18.98
N ALA A 216 -7.36 10.98 17.87
CA ALA A 216 -6.00 10.50 17.65
C ALA A 216 -4.93 11.35 18.36
N GLY A 217 -5.30 12.48 18.98
CA GLY A 217 -4.40 13.35 19.73
C GLY A 217 -3.72 14.45 18.91
N TYR A 218 -4.13 14.64 17.65
CA TYR A 218 -3.64 15.72 16.79
C TYR A 218 -4.48 17.00 16.97
N ASN A 219 -3.96 18.12 16.48
CA ASN A 219 -4.62 19.42 16.59
C ASN A 219 -5.81 19.54 15.60
N PRO A 220 -7.07 19.67 16.07
CA PRO A 220 -8.25 19.79 15.19
C PRO A 220 -8.25 21.09 14.37
N TYR A 221 -7.54 22.13 14.82
CA TYR A 221 -7.37 23.39 14.09
C TYR A 221 -6.48 23.25 12.85
N ALA A 222 -5.75 22.14 12.71
CA ALA A 222 -4.91 21.89 11.55
C ALA A 222 -5.73 21.70 10.26
N VAL A 223 -7.01 21.29 10.36
CA VAL A 223 -7.88 21.13 9.18
C VAL A 223 -8.17 22.48 8.49
N PRO A 224 -8.73 23.50 9.18
CA PRO A 224 -8.91 24.81 8.56
C PRO A 224 -7.59 25.51 8.21
N GLU A 225 -6.49 25.25 8.93
CA GLU A 225 -5.15 25.76 8.58
C GLU A 225 -4.67 25.19 7.23
N PHE A 226 -4.78 23.87 7.05
CA PHE A 226 -4.44 23.23 5.79
C PHE A 226 -5.34 23.68 4.64
N PHE A 227 -6.65 23.87 4.88
CA PHE A 227 -7.55 24.43 3.87
C PHE A 227 -7.17 25.85 3.45
N ASN A 228 -6.77 26.71 4.39
CA ASN A 228 -6.27 28.04 4.05
C ASN A 228 -5.01 27.95 3.19
N LYS A 229 -4.10 27.03 3.53
CA LYS A 229 -2.88 26.77 2.75
C LYS A 229 -3.18 26.30 1.33
N LEU A 230 -4.15 25.39 1.15
CA LEU A 230 -4.62 24.97 -0.17
C LEU A 230 -5.21 26.14 -0.96
N ALA A 231 -6.03 26.97 -0.32
CA ALA A 231 -6.63 28.14 -0.95
C ALA A 231 -5.58 29.18 -1.38
N GLU A 232 -4.57 29.43 -0.54
CA GLU A 232 -3.45 30.33 -0.87
C GLU A 232 -2.64 29.79 -2.05
N LYS A 233 -2.24 28.52 -2.01
CA LYS A 233 -1.47 27.91 -3.11
C LYS A 233 -2.24 27.84 -4.41
N SER A 234 -3.55 27.61 -4.35
CA SER A 234 -4.42 27.63 -5.53
C SER A 234 -4.56 29.03 -6.16
N ARG A 235 -4.41 30.12 -5.38
CA ARG A 235 -4.45 31.49 -5.93
C ARG A 235 -3.21 31.84 -6.75
N PHE A 236 -2.07 31.27 -6.38
CA PHE A 236 -0.77 31.56 -7.03
C PHE A 236 -0.36 30.51 -8.06
N ALA A 237 -1.14 29.45 -8.23
CA ALA A 237 -0.89 28.41 -9.22
C ALA A 237 -1.57 28.75 -10.56
N ASN A 238 -0.85 28.54 -11.67
CA ASN A 238 -1.41 28.68 -13.02
C ASN A 238 -2.38 27.54 -13.39
N THR A 239 -2.42 26.49 -12.58
CA THR A 239 -3.28 25.31 -12.72
C THR A 239 -3.85 24.95 -11.36
N GLN A 240 -5.07 24.40 -11.34
CA GLN A 240 -5.68 23.92 -10.10
C GLN A 240 -4.81 22.82 -9.47
N LEU A 241 -4.72 22.80 -8.13
CA LEU A 241 -4.00 21.75 -7.40
C LEU A 241 -4.65 20.38 -7.65
N ALA A 242 -3.83 19.33 -7.86
CA ALA A 242 -4.29 17.96 -8.10
C ALA A 242 -5.37 17.50 -7.11
N PHE A 243 -5.12 17.70 -5.81
CA PHE A 243 -6.06 17.41 -4.72
C PHE A 243 -7.45 18.03 -4.91
N LEU A 244 -7.53 19.23 -5.49
CA LEU A 244 -8.79 19.97 -5.60
C LEU A 244 -9.64 19.55 -6.81
N TYR A 245 -9.12 18.70 -7.72
CA TYR A 245 -9.95 18.06 -8.74
C TYR A 245 -10.85 16.99 -8.13
N THR A 246 -10.30 16.18 -7.22
CA THR A 246 -11.02 15.09 -6.54
C THR A 246 -11.74 15.57 -5.27
N HIS A 247 -11.18 16.56 -4.57
CA HIS A 247 -11.71 17.15 -3.33
C HIS A 247 -11.97 18.66 -3.47
N PRO A 248 -13.07 19.09 -4.14
CA PRO A 248 -13.35 20.50 -4.33
C PRO A 248 -13.48 21.28 -3.01
N LEU A 249 -12.66 22.32 -2.82
CA LEU A 249 -12.66 23.15 -1.62
C LEU A 249 -13.58 24.36 -1.78
N SER A 250 -14.75 24.32 -1.15
CA SER A 250 -15.70 25.45 -1.13
C SER A 250 -15.53 26.33 0.11
N GLN A 251 -15.94 27.60 0.02
CA GLN A 251 -16.00 28.50 1.18
C GLN A 251 -16.87 27.95 2.32
N SER A 252 -17.92 27.19 1.99
CA SER A 252 -18.77 26.55 3.00
C SER A 252 -18.04 25.46 3.78
N ARG A 253 -17.13 24.69 3.15
CA ARG A 253 -16.30 23.69 3.85
C ARG A 253 -15.29 24.36 4.77
N VAL A 254 -14.64 25.43 4.31
CA VAL A 254 -13.72 26.23 5.12
C VAL A 254 -14.43 26.82 6.35
N ALA A 255 -15.65 27.32 6.19
CA ALA A 255 -16.44 27.84 7.30
C ALA A 255 -16.86 26.72 8.28
N ASP A 256 -17.37 25.59 7.77
CA ASP A 256 -17.79 24.44 8.60
C ASP A 256 -16.60 23.84 9.38
N SER A 257 -15.42 23.72 8.76
CA SER A 257 -14.23 23.19 9.44
C SER A 257 -13.75 24.11 10.58
N ARG A 258 -13.81 25.43 10.40
CA ARG A 258 -13.50 26.40 11.46
C ARG A 258 -14.47 26.30 12.63
N LEU A 259 -15.78 26.30 12.35
CA LEU A 259 -16.83 26.18 13.38
C LEU A 259 -16.70 24.87 14.17
N ARG A 260 -16.25 23.80 13.52
CA ARG A 260 -16.02 22.50 14.17
C ARG A 260 -14.77 22.48 15.01
N ALA A 261 -13.65 23.00 14.50
CA ALA A 261 -12.42 23.11 15.27
C ALA A 261 -12.65 23.91 16.58
N GLU A 262 -13.50 24.94 16.55
CA GLU A 262 -13.90 25.73 17.73
C GLU A 262 -14.65 24.94 18.81
N GLN A 263 -15.17 23.74 18.51
CA GLN A 263 -15.79 22.86 19.50
C GLN A 263 -14.76 22.11 20.34
N PHE A 264 -13.49 22.12 19.93
CA PHE A 264 -12.39 21.46 20.64
C PHE A 264 -11.57 22.46 21.46
N PRO A 265 -10.96 22.02 22.58
CA PRO A 265 -10.06 22.88 23.34
C PRO A 265 -8.80 23.21 22.52
N LYS A 266 -8.41 24.49 22.48
CA LYS A 266 -7.13 24.91 21.92
C LYS A 266 -5.99 24.35 22.78
N ARG A 267 -5.14 23.51 22.18
CA ARG A 267 -3.96 22.93 22.81
C ARG A 267 -2.80 22.97 21.83
N PHE A 268 -1.60 23.20 22.36
CA PHE A 268 -0.38 23.02 21.58
C PHE A 268 -0.09 21.52 21.47
N VAL A 269 0.01 21.02 20.23
CA VAL A 269 0.43 19.66 19.92
C VAL A 269 1.79 19.78 19.25
N ALA A 270 2.82 19.25 19.89
CA ALA A 270 4.17 19.26 19.35
C ALA A 270 4.30 18.21 18.24
N ASP A 271 5.05 18.55 17.20
CA ASP A 271 5.39 17.61 16.13
C ASP A 271 6.28 16.48 16.67
N SER A 272 6.04 15.26 16.21
CA SER A 272 6.91 14.13 16.48
C SER A 272 8.27 14.29 15.80
N GLN A 273 9.28 13.62 16.37
CA GLN A 273 10.60 13.55 15.73
C GLN A 273 10.52 12.84 14.37
N ASP A 274 9.68 11.80 14.27
CA ASP A 274 9.49 11.03 13.04
C ASP A 274 8.91 11.90 11.92
N TYR A 275 7.98 12.81 12.23
CA TYR A 275 7.46 13.77 11.25
C TYR A 275 8.56 14.66 10.68
N VAL A 276 9.34 15.33 11.55
CA VAL A 276 10.35 16.27 11.08
C VAL A 276 11.50 15.57 10.33
N LEU A 277 11.86 14.35 10.72
CA LEU A 277 12.87 13.54 10.01
C LEU A 277 12.32 12.98 8.69
N SER A 278 11.09 12.49 8.65
CA SER A 278 10.42 12.05 7.42
C SER A 278 10.26 13.20 6.43
N LYS A 279 9.86 14.38 6.90
CA LYS A 279 9.78 15.58 6.07
C LYS A 279 11.15 15.99 5.54
N ALA A 280 12.20 16.00 6.37
CA ALA A 280 13.56 16.27 5.92
C ALA A 280 14.03 15.26 4.86
N ARG A 281 13.72 13.97 5.03
CA ARG A 281 14.02 12.92 4.06
C ARG A 281 13.26 13.11 2.75
N VAL A 282 11.97 13.44 2.81
CA VAL A 282 11.16 13.80 1.63
C VAL A 282 11.77 14.99 0.90
N MET A 283 12.15 16.03 1.64
CA MET A 283 12.75 17.23 1.05
C MET A 283 14.09 16.93 0.37
N ALA A 284 14.93 16.08 0.98
CA ALA A 284 16.24 15.71 0.46
C ALA A 284 16.18 14.79 -0.77
N ARG A 285 15.38 13.71 -0.72
CA ARG A 285 15.40 12.63 -1.73
C ARG A 285 14.29 12.70 -2.79
N TYR A 286 13.18 13.38 -2.50
CA TYR A 286 11.97 13.31 -3.34
C TYR A 286 11.48 14.69 -3.82
N HIS A 287 11.74 15.75 -3.06
CA HIS A 287 11.28 17.09 -3.42
C HIS A 287 12.29 17.89 -4.23
N TYR A 288 13.54 17.97 -3.78
CA TYR A 288 14.59 18.73 -4.48
C TYR A 288 15.48 17.83 -5.33
N LYS A 289 16.18 18.44 -6.29
CA LYS A 289 17.37 17.82 -6.88
C LYS A 289 18.53 17.94 -5.89
N THR A 290 19.55 17.09 -6.03
CA THR A 290 20.67 16.99 -5.07
C THR A 290 21.30 18.33 -4.69
N GLU A 291 21.69 19.16 -5.67
CA GLU A 291 22.30 20.48 -5.41
C GLU A 291 21.32 21.45 -4.71
N ASP A 292 20.06 21.45 -5.13
CA ASP A 292 19.00 22.28 -4.52
C ASP A 292 18.71 21.87 -3.07
N ALA A 293 18.77 20.56 -2.78
CA ALA A 293 18.57 20.03 -1.43
C ALA A 293 19.66 20.53 -0.47
N GLN A 294 20.93 20.52 -0.88
CA GLN A 294 22.01 21.05 -0.06
C GLN A 294 21.80 22.53 0.24
N ASN A 295 21.54 23.33 -0.80
CA ASN A 295 21.30 24.77 -0.65
C ASN A 295 20.10 25.05 0.25
N HIS A 296 19.04 24.25 0.16
CA HIS A 296 17.88 24.34 1.03
C HIS A 296 18.24 24.14 2.50
N PHE A 297 18.93 23.03 2.84
CA PHE A 297 19.25 22.73 4.23
C PHE A 297 20.32 23.65 4.80
N LEU A 298 21.31 24.09 4.01
CA LEU A 298 22.28 25.10 4.43
C LEU A 298 21.60 26.43 4.79
N ARG A 299 20.64 26.87 3.97
CA ARG A 299 19.83 28.07 4.28
C ARG A 299 19.02 27.85 5.56
N LYS A 300 18.36 26.71 5.71
CA LYS A 300 17.57 26.38 6.89
C LYS A 300 18.41 26.37 8.16
N LEU A 301 19.63 25.82 8.12
CA LEU A 301 20.53 25.82 9.27
C LEU A 301 21.02 27.23 9.66
N ALA A 302 21.08 28.16 8.70
CA ALA A 302 21.45 29.56 8.93
C ALA A 302 20.30 30.42 9.50
N GLU A 303 19.05 29.98 9.38
CA GLU A 303 17.88 30.67 9.95
C GLU A 303 17.89 30.61 11.49
N PRO A 304 17.42 31.67 12.19
CA PRO A 304 17.25 31.63 13.64
C PRO A 304 16.37 30.46 14.08
N GLY A 305 16.85 29.62 14.99
CA GLY A 305 16.16 28.40 15.43
C GLY A 305 16.22 27.24 14.42
N GLY A 306 16.87 27.42 13.27
CA GLY A 306 16.96 26.43 12.21
C GLY A 306 18.04 25.37 12.40
N ASN A 307 18.91 25.51 13.40
CA ASN A 307 19.92 24.50 13.77
C ASN A 307 19.28 23.28 14.49
N THR A 308 18.38 22.58 13.80
CA THR A 308 17.65 21.42 14.29
C THR A 308 18.31 20.12 13.81
N LYS A 309 18.09 19.03 14.55
CA LYS A 309 18.54 17.68 14.14
C LYS A 309 17.97 17.27 12.78
N ALA A 310 16.73 17.65 12.49
CA ALA A 310 16.08 17.35 11.20
C ALA A 310 16.75 18.07 10.03
N ASN A 311 17.14 19.34 10.19
CA ASN A 311 17.85 20.07 9.14
C ASN A 311 19.29 19.55 8.95
N GLN A 312 19.96 19.16 10.04
CA GLN A 312 21.26 18.49 9.97
C GLN A 312 21.15 17.14 9.24
N TYR A 313 20.14 16.34 9.60
CA TYR A 313 19.85 15.07 8.96
C TYR A 313 19.58 15.21 7.45
N GLY A 314 18.71 16.15 7.07
CA GLY A 314 18.45 16.46 5.66
C GLY A 314 19.69 16.92 4.91
N LEU A 315 20.54 17.74 5.53
CA LEU A 315 21.82 18.14 4.94
C LEU A 315 22.77 16.95 4.75
N ALA A 316 22.83 16.03 5.71
CA ALA A 316 23.67 14.85 5.60
C ALA A 316 23.25 13.94 4.44
N ILE A 317 21.94 13.74 4.25
CA ILE A 317 21.41 13.03 3.08
C ILE A 317 21.83 13.75 1.80
N ALA A 318 21.63 15.07 1.74
CA ALA A 318 21.96 15.86 0.56
C ALA A 318 23.47 15.84 0.23
N TYR A 319 24.35 15.80 1.23
CA TYR A 319 25.79 15.60 1.02
C TYR A 319 26.11 14.18 0.54
N PHE A 320 25.49 13.15 1.12
CA PHE A 320 25.71 11.78 0.71
C PHE A 320 25.29 11.55 -0.75
N ASP A 321 24.09 12.01 -1.12
CA ASP A 321 23.55 11.85 -2.47
C ASP A 321 24.39 12.60 -3.53
N ASP A 322 25.08 13.67 -3.12
CA ASP A 322 26.04 14.43 -3.92
C ASP A 322 27.48 13.89 -3.87
N LYS A 323 27.67 12.69 -3.31
CA LYS A 323 28.97 12.02 -3.21
C LYS A 323 29.98 12.72 -2.28
N GLN A 324 29.55 13.68 -1.47
CA GLN A 324 30.35 14.31 -0.41
C GLN A 324 30.29 13.47 0.88
N VAL A 325 30.74 12.21 0.79
CA VAL A 325 30.56 11.18 1.83
C VAL A 325 31.16 11.59 3.18
N ASP A 326 32.34 12.21 3.20
CA ASP A 326 33.00 12.62 4.45
C ASP A 326 32.19 13.66 5.23
N LYS A 327 31.56 14.61 4.53
CA LYS A 327 30.70 15.63 5.17
C LYS A 327 29.42 15.00 5.72
N ALA A 328 28.84 14.05 4.98
CA ALA A 328 27.68 13.30 5.45
C ALA A 328 28.02 12.48 6.71
N GLU A 329 29.16 11.77 6.71
CA GLU A 329 29.64 10.98 7.86
C GLU A 329 29.85 11.87 9.09
N GLN A 330 30.46 13.05 8.94
CA GLN A 330 30.68 13.97 10.05
C GLN A 330 29.37 14.38 10.74
N ILE A 331 28.32 14.65 9.96
CA ILE A 331 27.02 15.05 10.51
C ILE A 331 26.30 13.85 11.15
N ILE A 332 26.20 12.74 10.44
CA ILE A 332 25.44 11.56 10.90
C ILE A 332 26.06 10.94 12.14
N THR A 333 27.39 10.86 12.21
CA THR A 333 28.05 10.31 13.41
C THR A 333 27.79 11.17 14.65
N LYS A 334 27.72 12.50 14.51
CA LYS A 334 27.35 13.41 15.61
C LYS A 334 25.88 13.23 16.04
N LEU A 335 24.98 12.94 15.10
CA LEU A 335 23.58 12.65 15.40
C LEU A 335 23.44 11.29 16.11
N LEU A 336 24.12 10.25 15.63
CA LEU A 336 24.15 8.93 16.25
C LEU A 336 24.76 8.93 17.66
N GLN A 337 25.76 9.77 17.93
CA GLN A 337 26.29 9.93 19.29
C GLN A 337 25.24 10.41 20.30
N GLN A 338 24.24 11.17 19.84
CA GLN A 338 23.16 11.69 20.69
C GLN A 338 21.99 10.71 20.75
N GLU A 339 21.71 10.01 19.65
CA GLU A 339 20.59 9.09 19.51
C GLU A 339 21.03 7.81 18.78
N PRO A 340 21.69 6.88 19.49
CA PRO A 340 22.35 5.73 18.86
C PRO A 340 21.39 4.73 18.20
N ASP A 341 20.14 4.68 18.65
CA ASP A 341 19.11 3.75 18.17
C ASP A 341 18.11 4.40 17.19
N ASN A 342 18.40 5.64 16.74
CA ASN A 342 17.53 6.32 15.79
C ASN A 342 17.69 5.71 14.38
N LEU A 343 16.63 5.04 13.92
CA LEU A 343 16.63 4.32 12.64
C LEU A 343 16.87 5.22 11.43
N TYR A 344 16.47 6.50 11.48
CA TYR A 344 16.76 7.44 10.39
C TYR A 344 18.25 7.67 10.21
N TYR A 345 18.99 7.75 11.32
CA TYR A 345 20.44 7.98 11.31
C TYR A 345 21.20 6.71 10.99
N ILE A 346 20.76 5.56 11.51
CA ILE A 346 21.31 4.24 11.20
C ILE A 346 21.18 3.92 9.71
N ASP A 347 20.05 4.23 9.08
CA ASP A 347 19.81 4.05 7.64
C ASP A 347 20.86 4.80 6.80
N VAL A 348 21.00 6.11 7.02
CA VAL A 348 21.99 6.92 6.28
C VAL A 348 23.43 6.53 6.62
N TYR A 349 23.70 6.14 7.87
CA TYR A 349 25.03 5.66 8.23
C TYR A 349 25.37 4.33 7.58
N THR A 350 24.37 3.46 7.37
CA THR A 350 24.51 2.22 6.60
C THR A 350 24.91 2.55 5.17
N ASP A 351 24.19 3.47 4.51
CA ASP A 351 24.51 3.94 3.16
C ASP A 351 25.97 4.46 3.06
N ILE A 352 26.40 5.26 4.05
CA ILE A 352 27.77 5.79 4.16
C ILE A 352 28.80 4.65 4.27
N LEU A 353 28.62 3.73 5.22
CA LEU A 353 29.55 2.62 5.44
C LEU A 353 29.69 1.74 4.20
N LEU A 354 28.56 1.43 3.54
CA LEU A 354 28.55 0.64 2.32
C LEU A 354 29.27 1.35 1.17
N SER A 355 29.05 2.66 1.00
CA SER A 355 29.75 3.46 -0.03
C SER A 355 31.27 3.50 0.14
N GLN A 356 31.75 3.33 1.38
CA GLN A 356 33.17 3.30 1.73
C GLN A 356 33.76 1.87 1.74
N GLY A 357 32.98 0.85 1.34
CA GLY A 357 33.39 -0.56 1.39
C GLY A 357 33.51 -1.14 2.80
N LYS A 358 32.98 -0.46 3.82
CA LYS A 358 33.01 -0.88 5.24
C LYS A 358 31.84 -1.83 5.55
N THR A 359 31.63 -2.84 4.71
CA THR A 359 30.45 -3.72 4.76
C THR A 359 30.35 -4.53 6.05
N GLU A 360 31.45 -5.08 6.56
CA GLU A 360 31.42 -5.83 7.83
C GLU A 360 31.01 -4.96 9.02
N LYS A 361 31.44 -3.69 9.03
CA LYS A 361 31.04 -2.73 10.06
C LYS A 361 29.55 -2.43 9.99
N ALA A 362 29.01 -2.25 8.78
CA ALA A 362 27.57 -2.07 8.57
C ALA A 362 26.77 -3.29 9.04
N MET A 363 27.20 -4.49 8.65
CA MET A 363 26.56 -5.74 9.05
C MET A 363 26.57 -5.95 10.56
N THR A 364 27.70 -5.69 11.24
CA THR A 364 27.82 -5.82 12.70
C THR A 364 26.87 -4.86 13.42
N MET A 365 26.80 -3.61 12.96
CA MET A 365 25.87 -2.62 13.51
C MET A 365 24.40 -3.04 13.31
N LEU A 366 24.06 -3.50 12.11
CA LEU A 366 22.68 -3.88 11.77
C LEU A 366 22.24 -5.18 12.44
N GLU A 367 23.16 -6.11 12.70
CA GLU A 367 22.89 -7.31 13.49
C GLU A 367 22.45 -6.95 14.91
N GLN A 368 23.17 -6.03 15.56
CA GLN A 368 22.80 -5.54 16.90
C GLN A 368 21.40 -4.91 16.90
N GLN A 369 21.09 -4.10 15.88
CA GLN A 369 19.77 -3.48 15.73
C GLN A 369 18.69 -4.52 15.42
N TYR A 370 19.00 -5.57 14.65
CA TYR A 370 18.07 -6.65 14.35
C TYR A 370 17.73 -7.47 15.59
N LEU A 371 18.69 -7.67 16.50
CA LEU A 371 18.44 -8.33 17.79
C LEU A 371 17.52 -7.51 18.71
N LEU A 372 17.61 -6.17 18.66
CA LEU A 372 16.74 -5.28 19.44
C LEU A 372 15.35 -5.12 18.82
N LYS A 373 15.26 -5.11 17.48
CA LYS A 373 14.03 -4.86 16.72
C LYS A 373 13.84 -5.95 15.66
N PRO A 374 13.59 -7.21 16.08
CA PRO A 374 13.46 -8.33 15.15
C PRO A 374 12.30 -8.09 14.17
N ASN A 375 12.57 -8.31 12.89
CA ASN A 375 11.62 -8.13 11.79
C ASN A 375 11.12 -6.69 11.57
N ASN A 376 11.74 -5.68 12.17
CA ASN A 376 11.50 -4.29 11.76
C ASN A 376 11.93 -4.11 10.29
N GLN A 377 11.07 -3.50 9.47
CA GLN A 377 11.26 -3.39 8.03
C GLN A 377 12.53 -2.59 7.67
N VAL A 378 12.78 -1.46 8.34
CA VAL A 378 13.95 -0.60 8.10
C VAL A 378 15.24 -1.36 8.37
N VAL A 379 15.34 -1.97 9.55
CA VAL A 379 16.55 -2.71 9.97
C VAL A 379 16.77 -3.92 9.06
N THR A 380 15.73 -4.70 8.80
CA THR A 380 15.85 -5.96 8.05
C THR A 380 16.25 -5.72 6.59
N LEU A 381 15.69 -4.68 5.94
CA LEU A 381 16.05 -4.33 4.56
C LEU A 381 17.48 -3.77 4.47
N ASN A 382 17.88 -2.89 5.40
CA ASN A 382 19.26 -2.40 5.45
C ASN A 382 20.25 -3.55 5.71
N TYR A 383 19.92 -4.48 6.61
CA TYR A 383 20.79 -5.61 6.93
C TYR A 383 20.92 -6.58 5.75
N ALA A 384 19.80 -6.87 5.08
CA ALA A 384 19.81 -7.68 3.87
C ALA A 384 20.64 -7.01 2.75
N ASN A 385 20.49 -5.70 2.52
CA ASN A 385 21.30 -4.96 1.56
C ASN A 385 22.80 -5.05 1.87
N ALA A 386 23.19 -4.80 3.13
CA ALA A 386 24.58 -4.92 3.57
C ALA A 386 25.11 -6.36 3.36
N ALA A 387 24.30 -7.38 3.68
CA ALA A 387 24.65 -8.78 3.47
C ALA A 387 24.80 -9.12 1.98
N ILE A 388 23.96 -8.58 1.09
CA ILE A 388 24.07 -8.75 -0.37
C ILE A 388 25.39 -8.15 -0.87
N GLN A 389 25.73 -6.93 -0.47
CA GLN A 389 26.98 -6.28 -0.84
C GLN A 389 28.20 -7.04 -0.30
N GLY A 390 28.07 -7.64 0.89
CA GLY A 390 29.08 -8.51 1.50
C GLY A 390 29.11 -9.94 0.93
N LYS A 391 28.28 -10.24 -0.08
CA LYS A 391 28.09 -11.58 -0.66
C LYS A 391 27.64 -12.66 0.33
N ALA A 392 27.11 -12.25 1.49
CA ALA A 392 26.47 -13.12 2.47
C ALA A 392 25.04 -13.47 2.05
N TYR A 393 24.89 -14.02 0.84
CA TYR A 393 23.58 -14.21 0.18
C TYR A 393 22.61 -15.09 0.97
N ARG A 394 23.11 -16.13 1.65
CA ARG A 394 22.26 -17.00 2.49
C ARG A 394 21.61 -16.23 3.65
N LEU A 395 22.35 -15.32 4.26
CA LEU A 395 21.83 -14.44 5.32
C LEU A 395 20.80 -13.48 4.76
N ALA A 396 21.10 -12.81 3.64
CA ALA A 396 20.15 -11.92 2.97
C ALA A 396 18.83 -12.63 2.64
N ILE A 397 18.89 -13.82 2.04
CA ILE A 397 17.69 -14.63 1.73
C ILE A 397 16.92 -14.97 3.00
N HIS A 398 17.60 -15.36 4.09
CA HIS A 398 16.95 -15.68 5.35
C HIS A 398 16.19 -14.48 5.91
N LEU A 399 16.84 -13.32 5.99
CA LEU A 399 16.27 -12.06 6.48
C LEU A 399 15.04 -11.66 5.65
N LEU A 400 15.18 -11.64 4.32
CA LEU A 400 14.11 -11.20 3.41
C LEU A 400 12.93 -12.16 3.40
N ARG A 401 13.15 -13.48 3.40
CA ARG A 401 12.06 -14.46 3.44
C ARG A 401 11.31 -14.44 4.78
N ASN A 402 12.03 -14.25 5.89
CA ASN A 402 11.38 -14.08 7.20
C ASN A 402 10.52 -12.82 7.22
N LEU A 403 11.03 -11.70 6.70
CA LEU A 403 10.28 -10.45 6.60
C LEU A 403 8.99 -10.63 5.77
N LEU A 404 9.11 -11.26 4.60
CA LEU A 404 7.99 -11.50 3.69
C LEU A 404 6.98 -12.53 4.22
N TYR A 405 7.36 -13.37 5.18
CA TYR A 405 6.42 -14.24 5.88
C TYR A 405 5.43 -13.44 6.73
N TYR A 406 5.88 -12.35 7.37
CA TYR A 406 5.02 -11.47 8.17
C TYR A 406 4.28 -10.43 7.31
N LYS A 407 4.95 -9.87 6.31
CA LYS A 407 4.38 -8.82 5.43
C LYS A 407 4.79 -9.08 3.99
N ASN A 408 3.87 -9.67 3.22
CA ASN A 408 4.11 -10.20 1.88
C ASN A 408 3.98 -9.18 0.74
N ASP A 409 3.89 -7.88 1.04
CA ASP A 409 3.72 -6.80 0.07
C ASP A 409 4.86 -5.77 0.08
N ILE A 410 6.02 -6.14 0.64
CA ILE A 410 7.25 -5.31 0.67
C ILE A 410 7.99 -5.47 -0.66
N PHE A 411 7.74 -4.54 -1.58
CA PHE A 411 8.31 -4.56 -2.93
C PHE A 411 9.86 -4.65 -2.96
N PRO A 412 10.62 -3.84 -2.18
CA PRO A 412 12.08 -3.92 -2.18
C PRO A 412 12.62 -5.29 -1.73
N ALA A 413 11.88 -6.02 -0.89
CA ALA A 413 12.33 -7.33 -0.44
C ALA A 413 12.29 -8.37 -1.58
N TYR A 414 11.27 -8.31 -2.44
CA TYR A 414 11.21 -9.16 -3.64
C TYR A 414 12.27 -8.77 -4.67
N GLU A 415 12.54 -7.47 -4.84
CA GLU A 415 13.61 -6.96 -5.70
C GLU A 415 14.97 -7.47 -5.24
N MET A 416 15.31 -7.29 -3.96
CA MET A 416 16.54 -7.78 -3.36
C MET A 416 16.65 -9.31 -3.45
N LEU A 417 15.55 -10.06 -3.27
CA LEU A 417 15.55 -11.51 -3.44
C LEU A 417 15.85 -11.90 -4.89
N ALA A 418 15.22 -11.24 -5.88
CA ALA A 418 15.48 -11.51 -7.29
C ALA A 418 16.96 -11.27 -7.62
N ASP A 419 17.52 -10.12 -7.23
CA ASP A 419 18.93 -9.80 -7.46
C ASP A 419 19.87 -10.81 -6.78
N THR A 420 19.54 -11.22 -5.56
CA THR A 420 20.32 -12.20 -4.80
C THR A 420 20.29 -13.58 -5.48
N TYR A 421 19.12 -14.08 -5.87
CA TYR A 421 18.99 -15.36 -6.55
C TYR A 421 19.69 -15.36 -7.90
N LYS A 422 19.60 -14.24 -8.64
CA LYS A 422 20.33 -14.07 -9.90
C LYS A 422 21.84 -14.12 -9.70
N ALA A 423 22.37 -13.45 -8.67
CA ALA A 423 23.80 -13.48 -8.34
C ALA A 423 24.29 -14.88 -7.92
N MET A 424 23.38 -15.72 -7.41
CA MET A 424 23.64 -17.11 -7.05
C MET A 424 23.39 -18.09 -8.21
N GLU A 425 22.98 -17.62 -9.38
CA GLU A 425 22.56 -18.43 -10.54
C GLU A 425 21.40 -19.40 -10.24
N ASP A 426 20.59 -19.09 -9.22
CA ASP A 426 19.35 -19.82 -8.88
C ASP A 426 18.19 -19.27 -9.70
N PHE A 427 18.19 -19.60 -11.00
CA PHE A 427 17.25 -19.01 -11.95
C PHE A 427 15.78 -19.34 -11.66
N ALA A 428 15.50 -20.54 -11.13
CA ALA A 428 14.14 -20.89 -10.72
C ALA A 428 13.57 -19.91 -9.68
N ARG A 429 14.34 -19.60 -8.62
CA ARG A 429 13.92 -18.66 -7.57
C ARG A 429 14.02 -17.20 -8.01
N TYR A 430 14.95 -16.87 -8.89
CA TYR A 430 15.04 -15.54 -9.52
C TYR A 430 13.74 -15.20 -10.27
N TYR A 431 13.33 -16.07 -11.20
CA TYR A 431 12.12 -15.85 -11.98
C TYR A 431 10.87 -15.87 -11.09
N GLU A 432 10.81 -16.72 -10.07
CA GLU A 432 9.70 -16.67 -9.11
C GLU A 432 9.62 -15.32 -8.37
N ALA A 433 10.74 -14.79 -7.87
CA ALA A 433 10.77 -13.50 -7.18
C ALA A 433 10.39 -12.34 -8.13
N ARG A 434 10.84 -12.39 -9.39
CA ARG A 434 10.47 -11.41 -10.42
C ARG A 434 9.00 -11.49 -10.79
N ALA A 435 8.42 -12.69 -10.83
CA ALA A 435 7.00 -12.91 -11.05
C ALA A 435 6.14 -12.22 -9.97
N GLU A 436 6.56 -12.26 -8.71
CA GLU A 436 5.88 -11.55 -7.60
C GLU A 436 5.90 -10.04 -7.80
N LEU A 437 7.02 -9.45 -8.24
CA LEU A 437 7.10 -8.02 -8.56
C LEU A 437 6.08 -7.64 -9.66
N TYR A 438 6.04 -8.42 -10.75
CA TYR A 438 5.07 -8.18 -11.82
C TYR A 438 3.62 -8.36 -11.37
N TYR A 439 3.35 -9.35 -10.53
CA TYR A 439 2.03 -9.55 -9.94
C TYR A 439 1.60 -8.36 -9.07
N GLN A 440 2.50 -7.84 -8.23
CA GLN A 440 2.23 -6.67 -7.39
C GLN A 440 1.99 -5.38 -8.18
N MET A 441 2.37 -5.32 -9.46
CA MET A 441 2.11 -4.21 -10.37
C MET A 441 0.93 -4.48 -11.33
N ALA A 442 0.16 -5.55 -11.09
CA ALA A 442 -0.91 -6.03 -11.98
C ALA A 442 -0.45 -6.37 -13.42
N ILE A 443 0.84 -6.68 -13.62
CA ILE A 443 1.41 -7.11 -14.91
C ILE A 443 1.31 -8.64 -15.02
N TYR A 444 0.09 -9.16 -14.93
CA TYR A 444 -0.18 -10.61 -14.87
C TYR A 444 0.46 -11.43 -16.00
N PRO A 445 0.44 -11.01 -17.28
CA PRO A 445 1.06 -11.80 -18.34
C PRO A 445 2.55 -12.06 -18.07
N LYS A 446 3.32 -11.02 -17.75
CA LYS A 446 4.75 -11.17 -17.41
C LYS A 446 4.97 -12.00 -16.15
N ALA A 447 4.11 -11.83 -15.14
CA ALA A 447 4.18 -12.63 -13.93
C ALA A 447 3.98 -14.14 -14.24
N ILE A 448 3.01 -14.47 -15.08
CA ILE A 448 2.73 -15.86 -15.49
C ILE A 448 3.87 -16.42 -16.36
N ASP A 449 4.41 -15.61 -17.28
CA ASP A 449 5.54 -15.99 -18.12
C ASP A 449 6.77 -16.30 -17.27
N ASP A 450 7.06 -15.47 -16.26
CA ASP A 450 8.16 -15.71 -15.31
C ASP A 450 7.94 -16.99 -14.49
N LEU A 451 6.72 -17.32 -14.09
CA LEU A 451 6.46 -18.59 -13.40
C LEU A 451 6.65 -19.81 -14.33
N ASN A 452 6.36 -19.68 -15.63
CA ASN A 452 6.69 -20.73 -16.59
C ASN A 452 8.21 -20.90 -16.72
N GLU A 453 8.94 -19.79 -16.80
CA GLU A 453 10.39 -19.83 -16.88
C GLU A 453 11.01 -20.41 -15.60
N ALA A 454 10.48 -20.06 -14.43
CA ALA A 454 10.89 -20.67 -13.16
C ALA A 454 10.74 -22.20 -13.17
N LEU A 455 9.65 -22.73 -13.75
CA LEU A 455 9.41 -24.17 -13.88
C LEU A 455 10.40 -24.84 -14.84
N ASN A 456 10.81 -24.16 -15.92
CA ASN A 456 11.79 -24.69 -16.86
C ASN A 456 13.18 -24.90 -16.24
N HIS A 457 13.49 -24.17 -15.16
CA HIS A 457 14.73 -24.27 -14.42
C HIS A 457 14.69 -25.27 -13.24
N LEU A 458 13.56 -25.90 -12.98
CA LEU A 458 13.43 -26.89 -11.91
C LEU A 458 13.62 -28.31 -12.44
N GLU A 459 14.32 -29.13 -11.65
CA GLU A 459 14.47 -30.54 -11.93
C GLU A 459 13.10 -31.28 -11.92
N PRO A 460 12.84 -32.23 -12.84
CA PRO A 460 11.58 -32.95 -12.90
C PRO A 460 11.22 -33.71 -11.61
N ASN A 461 12.22 -34.10 -10.82
CA ASN A 461 12.06 -34.85 -9.56
C ASN A 461 11.69 -33.95 -8.35
N ASN A 462 11.76 -32.63 -8.46
CA ASN A 462 11.42 -31.69 -7.39
C ASN A 462 9.90 -31.47 -7.31
N SER A 463 9.17 -32.54 -6.97
CA SER A 463 7.71 -32.58 -7.06
C SER A 463 7.01 -31.54 -6.20
N LEU A 464 7.60 -31.08 -5.10
CA LEU A 464 6.97 -30.10 -4.21
C LEU A 464 7.09 -28.67 -4.76
N GLU A 465 8.29 -28.24 -5.15
CA GLU A 465 8.48 -26.88 -5.69
C GLU A 465 7.76 -26.71 -7.01
N ASN A 466 7.80 -27.71 -7.90
CA ASN A 466 7.03 -27.73 -9.15
C ASN A 466 5.53 -27.54 -8.88
N ARG A 467 4.96 -28.30 -7.94
CA ARG A 467 3.53 -28.18 -7.57
C ARG A 467 3.18 -26.81 -6.99
N ARG A 468 4.08 -26.22 -6.17
CA ARG A 468 3.87 -24.88 -5.60
C ARG A 468 3.83 -23.80 -6.68
N ILE A 469 4.79 -23.80 -7.59
CA ILE A 469 4.86 -22.79 -8.66
C ILE A 469 3.70 -22.98 -9.65
N GLU A 470 3.36 -24.21 -10.01
CA GLU A 470 2.17 -24.50 -10.83
C GLU A 470 0.86 -24.03 -10.17
N ALA A 471 0.69 -24.26 -8.87
CA ALA A 471 -0.47 -23.80 -8.14
C ALA A 471 -0.57 -22.26 -8.13
N LYS A 472 0.54 -21.56 -7.89
CA LYS A 472 0.62 -20.10 -7.94
C LYS A 472 0.28 -19.57 -9.33
N LYS A 473 0.84 -20.17 -10.39
CA LYS A 473 0.56 -19.83 -11.79
C LYS A 473 -0.94 -19.97 -12.09
N LYS A 474 -1.53 -21.11 -11.72
CA LYS A 474 -2.97 -21.36 -11.91
C LYS A 474 -3.83 -20.36 -11.15
N GLN A 475 -3.45 -19.99 -9.93
CA GLN A 475 -4.15 -18.97 -9.14
C GLN A 475 -4.18 -17.63 -9.87
N TRP A 476 -3.03 -17.16 -10.35
CA TRP A 476 -2.93 -15.86 -11.03
C TRP A 476 -3.58 -15.85 -12.42
N GLN A 477 -3.53 -16.97 -13.16
CA GLN A 477 -4.30 -17.15 -14.39
C GLN A 477 -5.81 -17.06 -14.14
N THR A 478 -6.28 -17.70 -13.06
CA THR A 478 -7.70 -17.67 -12.66
C THR A 478 -8.12 -16.25 -12.30
N GLU A 479 -7.28 -15.53 -11.55
CA GLU A 479 -7.51 -14.13 -11.20
C GLU A 479 -7.55 -13.23 -12.45
N LEU A 480 -6.59 -13.35 -13.36
CA LEU A 480 -6.58 -12.58 -14.62
C LEU A 480 -7.85 -12.86 -15.46
N ASN A 481 -8.25 -14.12 -15.59
CA ASN A 481 -9.45 -14.50 -16.34
C ASN A 481 -10.72 -13.93 -15.70
N ARG A 482 -10.78 -13.88 -14.36
CA ARG A 482 -11.86 -13.24 -13.62
C ARG A 482 -11.90 -11.74 -13.87
N LEU A 483 -10.75 -11.05 -13.82
CA LEU A 483 -10.65 -9.62 -14.07
C LEU A 483 -11.09 -9.24 -15.49
N LYS A 484 -10.79 -10.07 -16.50
CA LYS A 484 -11.24 -9.86 -17.89
C LYS A 484 -12.76 -9.98 -18.09
N ARG A 485 -13.48 -10.58 -17.12
CA ARG A 485 -14.94 -10.80 -17.18
C ARG A 485 -15.75 -9.77 -16.39
N LEU A 486 -15.09 -8.96 -15.55
CA LEU A 486 -15.70 -7.80 -14.86
C LEU A 486 -15.92 -6.65 -15.86
#